data_AF-A0A410TL18-F1
#
_entry.id   AF-A0A410TL18-F1
#
_cell.length_a   1.000
_cell.length_b   1.000
_cell.length_c   1.000
_cell.angle_alpha   90.00
_cell.angle_beta   90.00
_cell.angle_gamma   90.00
#
_symmetry.space_group_name_H-M   'P 1'
#
loop_
_entity.id
_entity.type
_entity.pdbx_description
1 polymer ?
#
loop_
_entity_poly.entity_id
_entity_poly.type
_entity_poly.pdbx_seq_one_letter_code
_entity_poly.pdbx_strand_id
1 'polypeptide(L)'
;MTLTRTQIREYDRRAMDGAETATATFGIGCFWGPDAQFGAMDGVVRTRVGYAGGTKIDPTYHALGDHTEVFQVEFDPDTIPYRDLLNQVFDSHNPQHQTRKTQYQNIVFAATEDQRAVLDDFLTTRGLTADGIGTRIERLSRFYPAEDYHQKYKPRSVSSFMDAFEAAGYGDDELRESAIAARLNGYAAGHDVAVAEELPAPDRGTV
;
A
#
# COMPACT_ATOMS: atom_id res chain seq x y z
N MET A 1 -1.77 2.89 -22.60
CA MET A 1 -2.30 4.18 -22.10
C MET A 1 -1.16 5.19 -22.08
N THR A 2 -1.40 6.44 -22.47
CA THR A 2 -0.41 7.53 -22.39
C THR A 2 -0.93 8.58 -21.41
N LEU A 3 -0.14 8.88 -20.38
CA LEU A 3 -0.48 9.86 -19.36
C LEU A 3 0.12 11.22 -19.70
N THR A 4 -0.61 12.28 -19.40
CA THR A 4 -0.08 13.64 -19.47
C THR A 4 0.32 14.13 -18.09
N ARG A 5 1.26 15.09 -18.05
CA ARG A 5 1.62 15.85 -16.85
C ARG A 5 0.39 16.40 -16.12
N THR A 6 -0.58 16.93 -16.88
CA THR A 6 -1.77 17.57 -16.30
C THR A 6 -2.64 16.54 -15.62
N GLN A 7 -2.83 15.37 -16.24
CA GLN A 7 -3.60 14.28 -15.64
C GLN A 7 -3.01 13.79 -14.32
N ILE A 8 -1.68 13.59 -14.25
CA ILE A 8 -1.00 13.18 -13.01
C ILE A 8 -1.25 14.21 -11.90
N ARG A 9 -0.94 15.48 -12.18
CA ARG A 9 -1.09 16.56 -11.19
C ARG A 9 -2.54 16.81 -10.77
N GLU A 10 -3.47 16.67 -11.70
CA GLU A 10 -4.91 16.88 -11.47
C GLU A 10 -5.49 15.74 -10.63
N TYR A 11 -5.10 14.50 -10.91
CA TYR A 11 -5.51 13.34 -10.12
C TYR A 11 -5.01 13.47 -8.67
N ASP A 12 -3.71 13.68 -8.48
CA ASP A 12 -3.14 13.74 -7.13
C ASP A 12 -3.64 14.94 -6.32
N ARG A 13 -3.94 16.07 -6.98
CA ARG A 13 -4.55 17.24 -6.31
C ARG A 13 -5.98 16.97 -5.85
N ARG A 14 -6.71 16.07 -6.52
CA ARG A 14 -8.08 15.67 -6.18
C ARG A 14 -8.12 14.50 -5.20
N ALA A 15 -7.00 13.81 -4.99
CA ALA A 15 -6.90 12.74 -4.01
C ALA A 15 -7.16 13.29 -2.61
N MET A 16 -7.80 12.48 -1.76
CA MET A 16 -8.17 12.87 -0.40
C MET A 16 -6.95 13.31 0.42
N ASP A 17 -7.17 14.27 1.30
CA ASP A 17 -6.16 14.72 2.25
C ASP A 17 -5.95 13.67 3.35
N GLY A 18 -4.74 13.60 3.89
CA GLY A 18 -4.40 12.66 4.95
C GLY A 18 -5.31 12.78 6.19
N ALA A 19 -5.83 13.97 6.49
CA ALA A 19 -6.75 14.21 7.61
C ALA A 19 -8.12 13.53 7.45
N GLU A 20 -8.52 13.18 6.23
CA GLU A 20 -9.80 12.54 5.91
C GLU A 20 -9.65 11.03 5.67
N THR A 21 -8.41 10.52 5.69
CA THR A 21 -8.10 9.11 5.44
C THR A 21 -7.73 8.37 6.73
N ALA A 22 -7.80 7.04 6.67
CA ALA A 22 -7.23 6.16 7.67
C ALA A 22 -6.00 5.43 7.10
N THR A 23 -5.09 5.02 7.98
CA THR A 23 -3.89 4.26 7.60
C THR A 23 -3.86 2.88 8.28
N ALA A 24 -3.67 1.83 7.49
CA ALA A 24 -3.45 0.47 7.94
C ALA A 24 -2.05 -0.01 7.53
N THR A 25 -1.40 -0.85 8.36
CA THR A 25 -0.06 -1.38 8.06
C THR A 25 -0.04 -2.90 8.21
N PHE A 26 0.45 -3.58 7.18
CA PHE A 26 0.48 -5.04 7.13
C PHE A 26 1.81 -5.54 6.55
N GLY A 27 2.15 -6.80 6.80
CA GLY A 27 3.19 -7.54 6.10
C GLY A 27 2.66 -8.93 5.74
N ILE A 28 2.82 -9.33 4.47
CA ILE A 28 2.36 -10.64 3.95
C ILE A 28 3.35 -11.20 2.93
N GLY A 29 4.65 -11.06 3.22
CA GLY A 29 5.73 -11.47 2.32
C GLY A 29 6.37 -10.31 1.58
N CYS A 30 6.81 -10.54 0.34
CA CYS A 30 7.44 -9.48 -0.47
C CYS A 30 6.43 -8.36 -0.75
N PHE A 31 6.76 -7.13 -0.35
CA PHE A 31 5.81 -6.02 -0.35
C PHE A 31 5.39 -5.51 -1.74
N TRP A 32 6.05 -5.92 -2.83
CA TRP A 32 5.76 -5.43 -4.19
C TRP A 32 4.42 -5.92 -4.72
N GLY A 33 4.06 -7.17 -4.38
CA GLY A 33 2.76 -7.73 -4.73
C GLY A 33 1.64 -7.00 -3.99
N PRO A 34 1.66 -6.97 -2.65
CA PRO A 34 0.67 -6.25 -1.85
C PRO A 34 0.57 -4.76 -2.18
N ASP A 35 1.68 -4.04 -2.40
CA ASP A 35 1.65 -2.64 -2.81
C ASP A 35 0.81 -2.42 -4.08
N ALA A 36 0.99 -3.27 -5.09
CA ALA A 36 0.20 -3.19 -6.32
C ALA A 36 -1.24 -3.66 -6.13
N GLN A 37 -1.45 -4.76 -5.38
CA GLN A 37 -2.77 -5.33 -5.15
C GLN A 37 -3.68 -4.37 -4.39
N PHE A 38 -3.19 -3.77 -3.31
CA PHE A 38 -3.95 -2.81 -2.52
C PHE A 38 -4.09 -1.47 -3.25
N GLY A 39 -3.06 -1.03 -3.98
CA GLY A 39 -3.15 0.16 -4.84
C GLY A 39 -4.22 0.06 -5.94
N ALA A 40 -4.66 -1.16 -6.29
CA ALA A 40 -5.74 -1.41 -7.24
C ALA A 40 -7.15 -1.35 -6.64
N MET A 41 -7.29 -1.35 -5.30
CA MET A 41 -8.60 -1.40 -4.65
C MET A 41 -9.27 -0.03 -4.65
N ASP A 42 -10.58 0.00 -4.91
CA ASP A 42 -11.36 1.24 -4.80
C ASP A 42 -11.42 1.70 -3.34
N GLY A 43 -11.35 3.02 -3.13
CA GLY A 43 -11.22 3.62 -1.79
C GLY A 43 -9.80 3.63 -1.24
N VAL A 44 -8.84 2.91 -1.82
CA VAL A 44 -7.42 3.08 -1.49
C VAL A 44 -6.89 4.34 -2.17
N VAL A 45 -6.33 5.25 -1.38
CA VAL A 45 -5.82 6.55 -1.82
C VAL A 45 -4.34 6.45 -2.14
N ARG A 46 -3.53 5.92 -1.22
CA ARG A 46 -2.06 5.81 -1.37
C ARG A 46 -1.55 4.51 -0.75
N THR A 47 -0.41 4.06 -1.22
CA THR A 47 0.33 2.93 -0.65
C THR A 47 1.79 3.28 -0.45
N ARG A 48 2.44 2.74 0.57
CA ARG A 48 3.88 2.93 0.82
C ARG A 48 4.48 1.61 1.26
N VAL A 49 5.66 1.26 0.76
CA VAL A 49 6.39 0.06 1.23
C VAL A 49 7.50 0.43 2.19
N GLY A 50 7.81 -0.48 3.11
CA GLY A 50 8.76 -0.21 4.17
C GLY A 50 9.10 -1.40 5.04
N TYR A 51 9.70 -1.09 6.19
CA TYR A 51 10.19 -2.05 7.17
C TYR A 51 9.60 -1.73 8.55
N ALA A 52 9.05 -2.74 9.24
CA ALA A 52 8.50 -2.59 10.60
C ALA A 52 8.55 -3.92 11.37
N GLY A 53 8.17 -3.89 12.65
CA GLY A 53 8.09 -5.08 13.51
C GLY A 53 9.42 -5.56 14.09
N GLY A 54 10.49 -4.79 13.90
CA GLY A 54 11.81 -4.99 14.51
C GLY A 54 12.21 -3.84 15.44
N THR A 55 13.43 -3.93 15.94
CA THR A 55 14.05 -3.01 16.91
C THR A 55 15.20 -2.20 16.32
N LYS A 56 15.72 -2.59 15.14
CA LYS A 56 16.81 -1.87 14.50
C LYS A 56 16.38 -0.46 14.08
N ILE A 57 17.25 0.52 14.34
CA ILE A 57 17.05 1.90 13.87
C ILE A 57 17.55 2.02 12.43
N ASP A 58 16.76 2.71 11.60
CA ASP A 58 17.03 3.00 10.19
C ASP A 58 17.45 1.75 9.38
N PRO A 59 16.58 0.71 9.31
CA PRO A 59 16.84 -0.47 8.50
C PRO A 59 16.90 -0.12 7.00
N THR A 60 17.74 -0.85 6.27
CA THR A 60 17.82 -0.82 4.80
C THR A 60 17.53 -2.21 4.25
N TYR A 61 17.28 -2.32 2.95
CA TYR A 61 17.00 -3.61 2.30
C TYR A 61 18.11 -4.64 2.53
N HIS A 62 19.37 -4.21 2.60
CA HIS A 62 20.51 -5.08 2.84
C HIS A 62 20.84 -5.28 4.33
N ALA A 63 20.13 -4.59 5.23
CA ALA A 63 20.41 -4.62 6.66
C ALA A 63 19.14 -4.42 7.51
N LEU A 64 18.10 -5.24 7.29
CA LEU A 64 16.82 -5.14 8.01
C LEU A 64 16.90 -5.38 9.52
N GLY A 65 17.86 -6.19 9.98
CA GLY A 65 17.84 -6.70 11.36
C GLY A 65 16.67 -7.66 11.57
N ASP A 66 15.82 -7.35 12.54
CA ASP A 66 14.61 -8.10 12.91
C ASP A 66 13.32 -7.52 12.30
N HIS A 67 13.44 -6.50 11.44
CA HIS A 67 12.31 -5.98 10.69
C HIS A 67 11.83 -6.96 9.61
N THR A 68 10.56 -6.81 9.26
CA THR A 68 9.92 -7.48 8.13
C THR A 68 9.50 -6.46 7.07
N GLU A 69 9.37 -6.91 5.82
CA GLU A 69 8.79 -6.11 4.75
C GLU A 69 7.29 -5.90 5.02
N VAL A 70 6.88 -4.64 4.97
CA VAL A 70 5.53 -4.20 5.26
C VAL A 70 5.09 -3.17 4.23
N PHE A 71 3.79 -2.95 4.17
CA PHE A 71 3.18 -1.91 3.37
C PHE A 71 2.13 -1.18 4.19
N GLN A 72 2.03 0.13 3.97
CA GLN A 72 0.96 0.96 4.47
C GLN A 72 -0.06 1.19 3.37
N VAL A 73 -1.33 1.14 3.75
CA VAL A 73 -2.47 1.47 2.92
C VAL A 73 -3.16 2.66 3.56
N GLU A 74 -3.19 3.77 2.84
CA GLU A 74 -3.98 4.94 3.18
C GLU A 74 -5.27 4.88 2.38
N PHE A 75 -6.40 4.93 3.05
CA PHE A 75 -7.70 4.62 2.47
C PHE A 75 -8.80 5.52 3.02
N ASP A 76 -9.85 5.68 2.21
CA ASP A 76 -11.11 6.30 2.61
C ASP A 76 -11.97 5.28 3.37
N PRO A 77 -12.17 5.44 4.69
CA PRO A 77 -12.96 4.50 5.48
C PRO A 77 -14.45 4.49 5.12
N ASP A 78 -14.97 5.53 4.45
CA ASP A 78 -16.37 5.58 4.01
C ASP A 78 -16.58 4.81 2.69
N THR A 79 -15.52 4.66 1.88
CA THR A 79 -15.55 3.87 0.64
C THR A 79 -15.12 2.42 0.87
N ILE A 80 -14.03 2.20 1.62
CA ILE A 80 -13.51 0.87 1.94
C ILE A 80 -13.24 0.72 3.44
N PRO A 81 -14.03 -0.09 4.17
CA PRO A 81 -13.81 -0.27 5.59
C PRO A 81 -12.54 -1.10 5.86
N TYR A 82 -11.91 -0.89 7.01
CA TYR A 82 -10.74 -1.66 7.44
C TYR A 82 -10.96 -3.18 7.42
N ARG A 83 -12.20 -3.64 7.63
CA ARG A 83 -12.58 -5.06 7.54
C ARG A 83 -12.30 -5.66 6.16
N ASP A 84 -12.45 -4.88 5.09
CA ASP A 84 -12.23 -5.36 3.73
C ASP A 84 -10.74 -5.43 3.38
N LEU A 85 -9.93 -4.52 3.94
CA LEU A 85 -8.47 -4.66 3.91
C LEU A 85 -8.03 -5.94 4.64
N LEU A 86 -8.62 -6.23 5.81
CA LEU A 86 -8.36 -7.48 6.51
C LEU A 86 -8.80 -8.71 5.71
N ASN A 87 -9.95 -8.67 5.03
CA ASN A 87 -10.39 -9.75 4.15
C ASN A 87 -9.29 -10.02 3.10
N GLN A 88 -8.83 -8.97 2.42
CA GLN A 88 -7.77 -9.10 1.41
C GLN A 88 -6.45 -9.62 1.99
N VAL A 89 -6.04 -9.16 3.18
CA VAL A 89 -4.83 -9.65 3.85
C VAL A 89 -4.94 -11.15 4.17
N PHE A 90 -6.02 -11.57 4.81
CA PHE A 90 -6.17 -12.96 5.28
C PHE A 90 -6.53 -13.95 4.17
N ASP A 91 -7.01 -13.49 3.02
CA ASP A 91 -7.23 -14.32 1.83
C ASP A 91 -5.92 -14.54 1.04
N SER A 92 -4.90 -13.69 1.25
CA SER A 92 -3.60 -13.77 0.54
C SER A 92 -2.63 -14.79 1.13
N HIS A 93 -2.87 -15.31 2.34
CA HIS A 93 -2.03 -16.34 2.97
C HIS A 93 -2.83 -17.23 3.91
N ASN A 94 -2.27 -18.38 4.30
CA ASN A 94 -2.86 -19.19 5.35
C ASN A 94 -2.48 -18.62 6.74
N PRO A 95 -3.43 -18.11 7.56
CA PRO A 95 -3.10 -17.47 8.82
C PRO A 95 -2.56 -18.43 9.89
N GLN A 96 -2.72 -19.74 9.71
CA GLN A 96 -2.18 -20.76 10.61
C GLN A 96 -0.67 -21.00 10.42
N HIS A 97 -0.10 -20.47 9.33
CA HIS A 97 1.31 -20.64 9.01
C HIS A 97 2.07 -19.31 9.08
N GLN A 98 3.31 -19.41 9.58
CA GLN A 98 4.25 -18.30 9.61
C GLN A 98 5.54 -18.74 8.91
N THR A 99 6.09 -17.85 8.08
CA THR A 99 7.37 -18.14 7.44
C THR A 99 8.53 -18.02 8.43
N ARG A 100 9.57 -18.83 8.23
CA ARG A 100 10.81 -18.75 9.02
C ARG A 100 11.69 -17.57 8.62
N LYS A 101 11.50 -17.01 7.42
CA LYS A 101 12.30 -15.88 6.95
C LYS A 101 11.74 -14.58 7.54
N THR A 102 12.48 -13.97 8.48
CA THR A 102 12.07 -12.74 9.19
C THR A 102 11.62 -11.63 8.25
N GLN A 103 12.31 -11.45 7.11
CA GLN A 103 12.00 -10.44 6.11
C GLN A 103 10.58 -10.55 5.53
N TYR A 104 9.94 -11.71 5.58
CA TYR A 104 8.67 -11.99 4.88
C TYR A 104 7.55 -12.47 5.82
N GLN A 105 7.65 -12.16 7.11
CA GLN A 105 6.67 -12.62 8.08
C GLN A 105 5.31 -11.97 7.86
N ASN A 106 4.27 -12.76 8.14
CA ASN A 106 2.90 -12.29 8.14
C ASN A 106 2.64 -11.52 9.44
N ILE A 107 2.26 -10.25 9.33
CA ILE A 107 1.99 -9.36 10.46
C ILE A 107 0.87 -8.37 10.14
N VAL A 108 0.00 -8.14 11.11
CA VAL A 108 -0.99 -7.06 11.09
C VAL A 108 -0.67 -6.11 12.23
N PHE A 109 -0.45 -4.83 11.91
CA PHE A 109 -0.28 -3.81 12.92
C PHE A 109 -1.61 -3.10 13.19
N ALA A 110 -2.22 -3.38 14.33
CA ALA A 110 -3.36 -2.62 14.84
C ALA A 110 -2.84 -1.33 15.50
N ALA A 111 -2.81 -0.24 14.74
CA ALA A 111 -2.23 1.03 15.19
C ALA A 111 -3.15 1.76 16.20
N THR A 112 -4.46 1.57 16.08
CA THR A 112 -5.49 2.18 16.94
C THR A 112 -6.31 1.13 17.69
N GLU A 113 -7.00 1.55 18.75
CA GLU A 113 -7.93 0.69 19.49
C GLU A 113 -9.09 0.23 18.60
N ASP A 114 -9.59 1.09 17.71
CA ASP A 114 -10.66 0.74 16.75
C ASP A 114 -10.19 -0.33 15.75
N GLN A 115 -8.98 -0.21 15.20
CA GLN A 115 -8.41 -1.26 14.35
C GLN A 115 -8.26 -2.57 15.10
N ARG A 116 -7.87 -2.52 16.38
CA ARG A 116 -7.76 -3.71 17.21
C ARG A 116 -9.12 -4.36 17.44
N ALA A 117 -10.15 -3.58 17.77
CA ALA A 117 -11.51 -4.09 17.98
C ALA A 117 -12.08 -4.74 16.71
N VAL A 118 -11.93 -4.08 15.55
CA VAL A 118 -12.39 -4.63 14.25
C VAL A 118 -11.63 -5.90 13.89
N LEU A 119 -10.33 -5.97 14.15
CA LEU A 119 -9.52 -7.17 13.92
C LEU A 119 -9.95 -8.34 14.82
N ASP A 120 -10.17 -8.09 16.11
CA ASP A 120 -10.58 -9.14 17.05
C ASP A 120 -11.97 -9.71 16.69
N ASP A 121 -12.92 -8.85 16.29
CA ASP A 121 -14.22 -9.29 15.74
C ASP A 121 -14.04 -10.07 14.43
N PHE A 122 -13.25 -9.56 13.50
CA PHE A 122 -12.95 -10.22 12.23
C PHE A 122 -12.43 -11.65 12.43
N LEU A 123 -11.46 -11.82 13.33
CA LEU A 123 -10.90 -13.13 13.66
C LEU A 123 -11.95 -14.04 14.29
N THR A 124 -12.71 -13.52 15.25
CA THR A 124 -13.78 -14.26 15.94
C THR A 124 -14.82 -14.79 14.95
N THR A 125 -15.28 -13.96 14.01
CA THR A 125 -16.26 -14.37 12.98
C THR A 125 -15.74 -15.47 12.04
N ARG A 126 -14.40 -15.63 11.95
CA ARG A 126 -13.73 -16.69 11.18
C ARG A 126 -13.32 -17.90 12.03
N GLY A 127 -13.68 -17.92 13.32
CA GLY A 127 -13.28 -18.97 14.25
C GLY A 127 -11.78 -18.94 14.59
N LEU A 128 -11.13 -17.79 14.45
CA LEU A 128 -9.73 -17.56 14.77
C LEU A 128 -9.60 -16.69 16.03
N THR A 129 -8.44 -16.72 16.67
CA THR A 129 -8.07 -15.79 17.75
C THR A 129 -6.67 -15.23 17.47
N ALA A 130 -6.36 -14.05 17.99
CA ALA A 130 -5.06 -13.41 17.78
C ALA A 130 -3.88 -14.30 18.25
N ASP A 131 -4.05 -15.01 19.37
CA ASP A 131 -3.04 -15.93 19.90
C ASP A 131 -3.10 -17.34 19.26
N GLY A 132 -4.13 -17.62 18.47
CA GLY A 132 -4.40 -18.92 17.85
C GLY A 132 -3.97 -19.03 16.38
N ILE A 133 -3.26 -18.03 15.86
CA ILE A 133 -2.78 -17.97 14.47
C ILE A 133 -1.28 -17.69 14.42
N GLY A 134 -0.64 -18.02 13.29
CA GLY A 134 0.76 -17.72 13.05
C GLY A 134 1.01 -16.28 12.62
N THR A 135 -0.02 -15.57 12.12
CA THR A 135 0.08 -14.15 11.76
C THR A 135 0.29 -13.31 13.03
N ARG A 136 1.37 -12.53 13.08
CA ARG A 136 1.68 -11.66 14.23
C ARG A 136 0.64 -10.55 14.32
N ILE A 137 0.09 -10.31 15.50
CA ILE A 137 -0.80 -9.17 15.76
C ILE A 137 -0.09 -8.23 16.73
N GLU A 138 0.29 -7.04 16.27
CA GLU A 138 1.13 -6.12 17.03
C GLU A 138 0.63 -4.68 16.95
N ARG A 139 1.11 -3.82 17.85
CA ARG A 139 0.95 -2.37 17.71
C ARG A 139 2.10 -1.82 16.90
N LEU A 140 1.84 -0.94 15.94
CA LEU A 140 2.90 -0.29 15.18
C LEU A 140 3.72 0.63 16.09
N SER A 141 4.99 0.30 16.27
CA SER A 141 5.95 1.19 16.98
C SER A 141 6.49 2.26 16.04
N ARG A 142 7.07 1.83 14.91
CA ARG A 142 7.60 2.72 13.88
C ARG A 142 7.55 2.03 12.52
N PHE A 143 7.24 2.83 11.50
CA PHE A 143 7.36 2.46 10.09
C PHE A 143 8.57 3.18 9.51
N TYR A 144 9.44 2.43 8.81
CA TYR A 144 10.56 2.96 8.07
C TYR A 144 10.27 2.82 6.58
N PRO A 145 10.07 3.91 5.83
CA PRO A 145 9.91 3.83 4.38
C PRO A 145 11.10 3.08 3.75
N ALA A 146 10.81 2.15 2.86
CA ALA A 146 11.84 1.50 2.05
C ALA A 146 12.37 2.48 1.00
N GLU A 147 13.54 2.15 0.49
CA GLU A 147 14.22 2.91 -0.55
C GLU A 147 13.34 3.12 -1.79
N ASP A 148 13.56 4.22 -2.49
CA ASP A 148 12.64 4.71 -3.52
C ASP A 148 12.41 3.72 -4.66
N TYR A 149 13.44 2.94 -5.00
CA TYR A 149 13.35 1.90 -6.03
C TYR A 149 12.39 0.75 -5.67
N HIS A 150 11.99 0.62 -4.41
CA HIS A 150 10.93 -0.29 -3.99
C HIS A 150 9.53 0.32 -4.09
N GLN A 151 9.41 1.64 -4.02
CA GLN A 151 8.12 2.34 -4.08
C GLN A 151 7.54 2.24 -5.49
N LYS A 152 6.27 1.80 -5.59
CA LYS A 152 5.56 1.66 -6.86
C LYS A 152 6.42 0.91 -7.87
N TYR A 153 6.78 -0.33 -7.52
CA TYR A 153 7.80 -1.09 -8.25
C TYR A 153 7.42 -1.38 -9.71
N LYS A 154 6.14 -1.62 -10.02
CA LYS A 154 5.71 -2.05 -11.35
C LYS A 154 5.75 -0.92 -12.40
N PRO A 155 5.31 0.31 -12.12
CA PRO A 155 5.39 1.43 -13.06
C PRO A 155 6.81 1.75 -13.52
N ARG A 156 7.83 1.46 -12.69
CA ARG A 156 9.24 1.71 -13.02
C ARG A 156 9.73 0.93 -14.25
N SER A 157 9.06 -0.16 -14.65
CA SER A 157 9.37 -0.88 -15.90
C SER A 157 8.59 -0.37 -17.12
N VAL A 158 7.71 0.61 -16.95
CA VAL A 158 6.90 1.23 -18.01
C VAL A 158 7.42 2.64 -18.25
N SER A 159 8.32 2.78 -19.24
CA SER A 159 9.01 4.06 -19.50
C SER A 159 8.03 5.23 -19.68
N SER A 160 6.92 5.02 -20.39
CA SER A 160 5.92 6.06 -20.63
C SER A 160 5.22 6.56 -19.35
N PHE A 161 5.19 5.78 -18.27
CA PHE A 161 4.70 6.25 -16.97
C PHE A 161 5.75 7.10 -16.28
N MET A 162 6.99 6.62 -16.24
CA MET A 162 8.09 7.35 -15.60
C MET A 162 8.37 8.69 -16.31
N ASP A 163 8.36 8.70 -17.64
CA ASP A 163 8.50 9.93 -18.44
C ASP A 163 7.40 10.95 -18.11
N ALA A 164 6.17 10.48 -17.86
CA ALA A 164 5.05 11.34 -17.52
C ALA A 164 5.16 11.92 -16.10
N PHE A 165 5.63 11.14 -15.13
CA PHE A 165 5.93 11.62 -13.77
C PHE A 165 7.09 12.64 -13.77
N GLU A 166 8.16 12.36 -14.52
CA GLU A 166 9.27 13.30 -14.68
C GLU A 166 8.78 14.61 -15.33
N ALA A 167 8.00 14.54 -16.40
CA ALA A 167 7.39 15.71 -17.03
C ALA A 167 6.41 16.46 -16.10
N ALA A 168 5.80 15.76 -15.14
CA ALA A 168 4.99 16.35 -14.08
C ALA A 168 5.84 16.95 -12.95
N GLY A 169 7.16 16.75 -12.93
CA GLY A 169 8.09 17.25 -11.92
C GLY A 169 8.08 16.46 -10.62
N TYR A 170 7.76 15.17 -10.68
CA TYR A 170 7.72 14.30 -9.50
C TYR A 170 9.10 13.71 -9.26
N GLY A 171 9.64 13.92 -8.06
CA GLY A 171 10.77 13.16 -7.53
C GLY A 171 10.30 11.87 -6.89
N ASP A 172 11.25 11.17 -6.24
CA ASP A 172 10.97 9.89 -5.60
C ASP A 172 9.98 10.00 -4.42
N ASP A 173 10.08 11.07 -3.63
CA ASP A 173 9.13 11.35 -2.54
C ASP A 173 7.73 11.60 -3.09
N GLU A 174 7.57 12.44 -4.12
CA GLU A 174 6.25 12.69 -4.71
C GLU A 174 5.67 11.43 -5.36
N LEU A 175 6.51 10.59 -5.98
CA LEU A 175 6.07 9.31 -6.55
C LEU A 175 5.59 8.34 -5.46
N ARG A 176 6.28 8.28 -4.32
CA ARG A 176 5.86 7.46 -3.17
C ARG A 176 4.47 7.88 -2.68
N GLU A 177 4.25 9.18 -2.57
CA GLU A 177 3.04 9.80 -2.03
C GLU A 177 1.91 10.02 -3.06
N SER A 178 2.14 9.65 -4.33
CA SER A 178 1.20 9.84 -5.42
C SER A 178 0.07 8.80 -5.39
N ALA A 179 -1.17 9.28 -5.44
CA ALA A 179 -2.36 8.46 -5.47
C ALA A 179 -2.54 7.79 -6.83
N ILE A 180 -2.30 8.54 -7.91
CA ILE A 180 -2.31 7.95 -9.27
C ILE A 180 -1.20 6.92 -9.43
N ALA A 181 -0.03 7.10 -8.81
CA ALA A 181 1.04 6.10 -8.86
C ALA A 181 0.62 4.79 -8.19
N ALA A 182 -0.19 4.82 -7.12
CA ALA A 182 -0.75 3.61 -6.50
C ALA A 182 -1.67 2.84 -7.47
N ARG A 183 -2.60 3.56 -8.12
CA ARG A 183 -3.49 2.97 -9.14
C ARG A 183 -2.72 2.39 -10.32
N LEU A 184 -1.73 3.14 -10.83
CA LEU A 184 -0.87 2.70 -11.94
C LEU A 184 0.00 1.50 -11.57
N ASN A 185 0.38 1.36 -10.30
CA ASN A 185 1.10 0.20 -9.83
C ASN A 185 0.26 -1.07 -9.86
N GLY A 186 -1.01 -0.97 -9.45
CA GLY A 186 -2.00 -2.02 -9.63
C GLY A 186 -2.22 -2.38 -11.10
N TYR A 187 -2.45 -1.37 -11.95
CA TYR A 187 -2.62 -1.55 -13.39
C TYR A 187 -1.41 -2.23 -14.05
N ALA A 188 -0.20 -1.76 -13.77
CA ALA A 188 1.04 -2.33 -14.32
C ALA A 188 1.34 -3.75 -13.80
N ALA A 189 0.79 -4.13 -12.64
CA ALA A 189 0.83 -5.50 -12.14
C ALA A 189 -0.21 -6.41 -12.80
N GLY A 190 -1.14 -5.87 -13.58
CA GLY A 190 -2.22 -6.61 -14.24
C GLY A 190 -3.48 -6.79 -13.38
N HIS A 191 -3.64 -5.99 -12.31
CA HIS A 191 -4.91 -5.92 -11.59
C HIS A 191 -5.93 -5.12 -12.40
N ASP A 192 -7.21 -5.42 -12.18
CA ASP A 192 -8.31 -4.65 -12.78
C ASP A 192 -8.40 -3.30 -12.08
N VAL A 193 -8.09 -2.24 -12.82
CA VAL A 193 -8.09 -0.86 -12.32
C VAL A 193 -8.67 0.03 -13.42
N ALA A 194 -9.73 0.76 -13.09
CA ALA A 194 -10.42 1.65 -14.02
C ALA A 194 -9.67 2.98 -14.23
N VAL A 195 -8.32 2.95 -14.30
CA VAL A 195 -7.47 4.16 -14.36
C VAL A 195 -7.92 5.09 -15.49
N ALA A 196 -8.22 4.55 -16.68
CA ALA A 196 -8.62 5.36 -17.82
C ALA A 196 -9.95 6.14 -17.60
N GLU A 197 -10.84 5.61 -16.76
CA GLU A 197 -12.14 6.22 -16.43
C GLU A 197 -12.01 7.25 -15.30
N GLU A 198 -11.05 7.02 -14.39
CA GLU A 198 -10.76 7.91 -13.27
C GLU A 198 -9.88 9.11 -13.67
N LEU A 199 -9.15 9.00 -14.78
CA LEU A 199 -8.28 10.06 -15.26
C LEU A 199 -9.08 11.31 -15.65
N PRO A 200 -8.64 12.50 -15.24
CA PRO A 200 -9.17 13.75 -15.76
C PRO A 200 -9.07 13.79 -17.30
N ALA A 201 -10.03 14.47 -17.93
CA ALA A 201 -10.02 14.67 -19.38
C ALA A 201 -8.66 15.28 -19.81
N PRO A 202 -8.03 14.76 -20.88
CA PRO A 202 -6.79 15.31 -21.37
C PRO A 202 -7.01 16.76 -21.78
N ASP A 203 -6.02 17.61 -21.48
CA ASP A 203 -6.05 19.02 -21.87
C ASP A 203 -6.14 19.11 -23.40
N ARG A 204 -7.31 19.51 -23.91
CA ARG A 204 -7.48 19.83 -25.33
C ARG A 204 -6.90 21.22 -25.49
N GLY A 205 -5.57 21.30 -25.60
CA GLY A 205 -4.86 22.56 -25.77
C GLY A 205 -5.61 23.45 -26.76
N THR A 206 -6.01 24.64 -26.33
CA THR A 206 -6.48 25.67 -27.24
C THR A 206 -5.36 25.95 -28.23
N VAL A 207 -5.64 25.62 -29.49
CA VAL A 207 -4.81 25.95 -30.66
C VAL A 207 -4.66 27.46 -30.77
#